data_AF-A0A9D6MHK0-F1
#
_entry.id   AF-A0A9D6MHK0-F1
#
_cell.length_a   1.000
_cell.length_b   1.000
_cell.length_c   1.000
_cell.angle_alpha   90.00
_cell.angle_beta   90.00
_cell.angle_gamma   90.00
#
_symmetry.space_group_name_H-M   'P 1'
#
loop_
_entity.id
_entity.type
_entity.pdbx_description
1 polymer ?
#
loop_
_entity_poly.entity_id
_entity_poly.type
_entity_poly.pdbx_seq_one_letter_code
_entity_poly.pdbx_strand_id
1 'polypeptide(L)' 'MLPRIFAIDALACAQCGGRLRLIATIDDPPIVDRILRHLGLPTELPDLFPARPPPSVDGTLTFDFPD' A
#
# COMPACT_ATOMS: atom_id res chain seq x y z
N MET A 1 9.03 11.06 -17.26
CA MET A 1 8.77 9.96 -16.30
C MET A 1 8.07 10.54 -15.09
N LEU A 2 6.90 10.02 -14.72
CA LEU A 2 6.21 10.41 -13.48
C LEU A 2 6.53 9.37 -12.40
N PRO A 3 7.04 9.77 -11.22
CA PRO A 3 7.26 8.84 -10.13
C PRO A 3 5.90 8.37 -9.61
N ARG A 4 5.70 7.05 -9.53
CA ARG A 4 4.48 6.43 -9.01
C ARG A 4 4.54 6.39 -7.48
N ILE A 5 4.59 7.57 -6.88
CA ILE A 5 4.45 7.77 -5.45
C ILE A 5 3.02 8.23 -5.26
N PHE A 6 2.21 7.43 -4.58
CA PHE A 6 0.94 7.93 -4.04
C PHE A 6 1.33 9.03 -3.05
N ALA A 7 1.30 10.29 -3.49
CA ALA A 7 1.69 11.46 -2.72
C ALA A 7 0.65 11.79 -1.64
N ILE A 8 0.28 10.79 -0.84
CA ILE A 8 -0.65 10.92 0.28
C ILE A 8 0.21 11.00 1.53
N ASP A 9 0.28 12.18 2.13
CA ASP A 9 0.86 12.33 3.47
C ASP A 9 -0.13 11.76 4.48
N ALA A 10 0.11 10.53 4.92
CA ALA A 10 -0.72 9.85 5.93
C ALA A 10 -0.78 10.61 7.27
N LEU A 11 0.12 11.57 7.51
CA LEU A 11 0.14 12.40 8.71
C LEU A 11 -0.45 13.80 8.48
N ALA A 12 -1.03 14.09 7.32
CA ALA A 12 -1.83 15.29 7.12
C ALA A 12 -3.29 15.03 7.50
N CYS A 13 -3.88 15.91 8.29
CA CYS A 13 -5.30 15.83 8.63
C CYS A 13 -6.16 16.13 7.39
N ALA A 14 -7.01 15.19 6.99
CA ALA A 14 -7.89 15.35 5.83
C ALA A 14 -8.95 16.46 5.97
N GLN A 15 -9.26 16.90 7.21
CA GLN A 15 -10.27 17.94 7.46
C GLN A 15 -9.68 19.35 7.54
N CYS A 16 -8.50 19.52 8.16
CA CYS A 16 -7.93 20.84 8.43
C CYS A 16 -6.51 21.05 7.91
N GLY A 17 -5.86 20.01 7.37
CA GLY A 17 -4.48 20.08 6.86
C GLY A 17 -3.38 20.13 7.94
N GLY A 18 -3.74 20.10 9.22
CA GLY A 18 -2.76 20.05 10.32
C GLY A 18 -1.94 18.76 10.36
N ARG A 19 -0.81 18.78 11.08
CA ARG A 19 0.07 17.61 11.22
C ARG A 19 -0.41 16.69 12.35
N LEU A 20 -0.74 15.45 12.00
CA LEU A 20 -1.02 14.35 12.92
C LEU A 20 0.29 13.75 13.46
N ARG A 21 0.21 13.09 14.62
CA ARG A 21 1.32 12.37 15.25
C ARG A 21 1.01 10.88 15.29
N LEU A 22 1.94 10.04 14.82
CA LEU A 22 1.86 8.59 15.01
C LEU A 22 2.03 8.26 16.50
N ILE A 23 1.07 7.56 17.08
CA ILE A 23 1.09 7.18 18.51
C ILE A 23 1.33 5.68 18.71
N ALA A 24 0.84 4.83 17.81
CA ALA A 24 0.97 3.38 17.86
C ALA A 24 0.64 2.76 16.49
N THR A 25 1.17 1.57 16.24
CA THR A 25 0.69 0.65 15.20
C THR A 25 -0.15 -0.44 15.85
N ILE A 26 -1.10 -1.00 15.10
CA ILE A 26 -1.96 -2.09 15.55
C ILE A 26 -1.77 -3.23 14.55
N ASP A 27 -1.10 -4.29 14.99
CA ASP A 27 -0.71 -5.41 14.12
C ASP A 27 -1.43 -6.72 14.51
N ASP A 28 -2.30 -6.68 15.52
CA ASP A 28 -3.11 -7.82 15.97
C ASP A 28 -4.34 -8.02 15.05
N PRO A 29 -4.44 -9.16 14.32
CA PRO A 29 -5.47 -9.35 13.31
C PRO A 29 -6.92 -9.20 13.80
N PRO A 30 -7.38 -9.83 14.91
CA PRO A 30 -8.74 -9.63 15.38
C PRO A 30 -9.03 -8.18 15.84
N ILE A 31 -8.03 -7.44 16.32
CA ILE A 31 -8.22 -6.02 16.66
C ILE A 31 -8.37 -5.19 15.37
N VAL A 32 -7.52 -5.41 14.37
CA VAL A 32 -7.60 -4.72 13.07
C VAL A 32 -8.96 -4.95 12.42
N ASP A 33 -9.42 -6.20 12.35
CA ASP A 33 -10.73 -6.55 11.79
C ASP A 33 -11.88 -5.84 12.51
N ARG A 34 -11.87 -5.81 13.85
CA ARG A 34 -12.89 -5.11 14.64
C ARG A 34 -12.93 -3.61 14.32
N ILE A 35 -11.78 -2.96 14.19
CA ILE A 35 -11.68 -1.53 13.88
C ILE A 35 -12.20 -1.27 12.46
N LEU A 36 -11.75 -2.06 11.48
CA LEU A 36 -12.16 -1.89 10.08
C LEU A 36 -13.68 -2.07 9.92
N ARG A 37 -14.27 -3.09 10.55
CA ARG A 37 -15.74 -3.27 10.56
C ARG A 37 -16.46 -2.08 11.17
N HIS A 38 -15.96 -1.54 12.28
CA HIS A 38 -16.56 -0.37 12.92
C HIS A 38 -16.54 0.88 12.02
N LEU A 39 -15.48 1.02 11.22
CA LEU A 39 -15.34 2.11 10.24
C LEU A 39 -16.09 1.83 8.92
N GLY A 40 -16.67 0.64 8.73
CA GLY A 40 -17.30 0.24 7.47
C GLY A 40 -16.32 0.03 6.32
N LEU A 41 -15.06 -0.28 6.64
CA LEU A 41 -14.00 -0.55 5.66
C LEU A 41 -13.91 -2.05 5.33
N PRO A 42 -13.39 -2.42 4.13
CA PRO A 42 -13.16 -3.81 3.78
C PRO A 42 -12.22 -4.50 4.77
N THR A 43 -12.59 -5.70 5.22
CA THR A 43 -11.78 -6.55 6.12
C THR A 43 -11.12 -7.71 5.38
N GLU A 44 -11.57 -8.00 4.17
CA GLU A 44 -10.99 -9.02 3.32
C GLU A 44 -9.74 -8.47 2.62
N LEU A 45 -8.72 -9.33 2.47
CA LEU A 45 -7.55 -9.01 1.67
C LEU A 45 -7.99 -8.77 0.23
N PRO A 46 -7.48 -7.71 -0.44
CA PRO A 46 -7.73 -7.54 -1.86
C PRO A 46 -7.07 -8.69 -2.64
N ASP A 47 -7.65 -9.02 -3.79
CA ASP A 47 -7.06 -10.00 -4.70
C ASP A 47 -5.63 -9.59 -5.05
N LEU A 48 -4.70 -10.53 -4.88
CA LEU A 48 -3.32 -10.32 -5.26
C LEU A 48 -3.19 -10.47 -6.77
N PHE A 49 -2.87 -9.36 -7.44
CA PHE A 49 -2.53 -9.37 -8.85
C PHE A 49 -1.02 -9.51 -9.04
N PRO A 50 -0.57 -10.24 -10.08
CA PRO A 50 0.85 -10.31 -10.40
C PRO A 50 1.40 -8.89 -10.62
N ALA A 51 2.63 -8.65 -10.16
CA ALA A 51 3.32 -7.41 -10.45
C ALA A 51 3.31 -7.17 -11.96
N ARG A 52 3.13 -5.91 -12.38
CA ARG A 52 3.23 -5.57 -13.80
C ARG A 52 4.58 -6.07 -14.32
N PRO A 53 4.63 -6.78 -15.47
CA PRO A 53 5.91 -7.18 -16.06
C PRO A 53 6.78 -5.94 -16.31
N PRO A 54 8.12 -6.09 -16.26
CA PRO A 54 9.01 -5.00 -16.63
C PRO A 54 8.63 -4.47 -18.03
N PRO A 55 8.85 -3.17 -18.31
CA PRO A 55 8.66 -2.66 -19.66
C PRO A 55 9.49 -3.50 -20.63
N SER A 56 8.89 -3.92 -21.75
CA SER A 56 9.62 -4.62 -22.81
C SER A 56 10.74 -3.69 -23.30
N VAL A 57 11.98 -4.04 -22.96
CA VAL A 57 13.15 -3.43 -23.58
C VAL A 57 13.34 -4.15 -24.91
N ASP A 58 13.28 -3.43 -26.03
CA ASP A 58 13.69 -3.93 -27.34
C ASP A 58 15.21 -4.15 -27.30
N GLY A 59 15.63 -5.28 -26.73
CA GLY A 59 17.03 -5.60 -26.44
C GLY A 59 17.13 -6.46 -25.19
N THR A 60 17.00 -7.77 -25.37
CA THR A 60 17.20 -8.87 -24.41
C THR A 60 18.01 -8.50 -23.16
N LEU A 61 17.35 -8.44 -22.00
CA LEU A 61 17.97 -8.72 -20.71
C LEU A 61 17.14 -9.81 -20.03
N THR A 62 17.49 -11.06 -20.32
CA THR A 62 17.02 -12.21 -19.53
C THR A 62 17.61 -12.06 -18.14
N PHE A 63 16.76 -11.78 -17.15
CA PHE A 63 17.11 -11.99 -15.74
C PHE A 63 17.13 -13.49 -15.50
N ASP A 64 18.29 -14.10 -15.73
CA ASP A 64 18.54 -15.48 -15.34
C ASP A 64 18.71 -15.50 -13.82
N PHE A 65 17.74 -16.10 -13.13
CA PHE A 65 17.74 -16.27 -11.68
C PHE A 65 18.23 -17.69 -11.41
N PRO A 66 19.49 -17.89 -10.98
CA PRO A 66 19.94 -19.23 -10.61
C PRO A 66 19.24 -19.69 -9.33
N ASP A 67 18.98 -21.00 -9.27
CA ASP A 67 18.36 -21.75 -8.15
C ASP A 67 19.01 -21.45 -6.78
#